data_AF-A0A7Y6X441-F1
#
_entry.id   AF-A0A7Y6X441-F1
#
_cell.length_a   1.000
_cell.length_b   1.000
_cell.length_c   1.000
_cell.angle_alpha   90.00
_cell.angle_beta   90.00
_cell.angle_gamma   90.00
#
_symmetry.space_group_name_H-M   'P 1'
#
loop_
_entity.id
_entity.type
_entity.pdbx_description
1 polymer ?
#
loop_
_entity_poly.entity_id
_entity_poly.type
_entity_poly.pdbx_seq_one_letter_code
_entity_poly.pdbx_strand_id
1 'polypeptide(L)'
;MSKPSQSAPPLFRLLPALAALALVFTAPTANAASAVYGGGPFYSGGTAVMDDLRASGFTTIILWSFHIEDNGDLVYNDIPVVRNGAYMGDAAWPTRLATLKTAPTSVNRIEVSIGAWSVPDFERMARLVNGTAAGCGTTLVCGTGSNSILYRNFQALKTATGADAVNFDDESAYDLAPTTTFGQMLIGQGYKITFAPYTQQTFWRNLRDNLGGAVDKIYLQVYDGGAGNNPASWNTAMGMTVDPGLWSRHGTGCTAGDSPASVQTRMSGWKTSAGIRGGFMWLYDDIQRCSAQGTSAQYAAAINTAVSGNTPPVANFSVTVSSLTATFTDSSTDADGTITSRGWNFGDGTTSTATNPSRTYASAGNYNVSLTVTDNAGTSHTKTQTVSVGAGFTNLALNKPTTSSTACNSSESAAKAVNGSVSGGTTDKFCSLVSPSWMQVDLGSAQTVSSFTLKHAGAGGESTGWNTRAFTIQTSSNGTTWSTPVTVSSNTDSTSTHAITATSARYIKLNVTTPTQNGDPATRLYEFEVR
;
A
#
# COMPACT_ATOMS: atom_id res chain seq x y z
N MET A 1 -73.13 39.27 21.56
CA MET A 1 -72.46 38.65 22.71
C MET A 1 -71.30 37.80 22.20
N SER A 2 -70.11 37.99 22.76
CA SER A 2 -68.88 37.15 22.72
C SER A 2 -68.24 36.75 21.36
N LYS A 3 -67.20 37.49 20.97
CA LYS A 3 -65.93 37.03 20.36
C LYS A 3 -64.99 36.50 21.49
N PRO A 4 -63.76 35.95 21.28
CA PRO A 4 -62.92 35.79 20.05
C PRO A 4 -62.30 34.35 19.92
N SER A 5 -61.59 33.93 18.85
CA SER A 5 -60.14 34.16 18.56
C SER A 5 -59.82 33.66 17.13
N GLN A 6 -59.33 34.52 16.23
CA GLN A 6 -57.91 34.71 15.84
C GLN A 6 -57.14 33.43 15.44
N SER A 7 -57.02 33.26 14.13
CA SER A 7 -56.16 32.33 13.39
C SER A 7 -54.71 32.83 13.32
N ALA A 8 -53.75 31.96 13.63
CA ALA A 8 -52.32 32.13 13.37
C ALA A 8 -51.83 31.04 12.38
N PRO A 9 -50.78 31.28 11.57
CA PRO A 9 -50.40 30.44 10.43
C PRO A 9 -49.57 29.20 10.84
N PRO A 10 -49.39 28.18 9.97
CA PRO A 10 -48.74 26.94 10.35
C PRO A 10 -47.22 27.11 10.44
N LEU A 11 -46.65 26.57 11.52
CA LEU A 11 -45.21 26.37 11.71
C LEU A 11 -44.65 25.40 10.65
N PHE A 12 -43.72 25.88 9.83
CA PHE A 12 -42.78 25.02 9.12
C PHE A 12 -41.83 24.38 10.15
N ARG A 13 -41.96 23.07 10.38
CA ARG A 13 -40.92 22.28 11.05
C ARG A 13 -39.84 21.94 10.01
N LEU A 14 -38.67 22.56 10.14
CA LEU A 14 -37.43 22.06 9.53
C LEU A 14 -37.09 20.70 10.17
N LEU A 15 -37.14 19.62 9.38
CA LEU A 15 -36.42 18.40 9.73
C LEU A 15 -34.92 18.62 9.46
N PRO A 16 -34.01 18.17 10.34
CA PRO A 16 -32.60 18.18 10.03
C PRO A 16 -32.33 17.11 8.95
N ALA A 17 -31.74 17.52 7.83
CA ALA A 17 -31.22 16.60 6.83
C ALA A 17 -30.10 15.77 7.48
N LEU A 18 -30.38 14.50 7.74
CA LEU A 18 -29.33 13.52 8.03
C LEU A 18 -28.52 13.37 6.73
N ALA A 19 -27.30 13.90 6.74
CA ALA A 19 -26.30 13.58 5.73
C ALA A 19 -25.99 12.08 5.87
N ALA A 20 -26.60 11.26 5.02
CA ALA A 20 -26.22 9.87 4.85
C ALA A 20 -24.82 9.87 4.23
N LEU A 21 -23.81 9.67 5.07
CA LEU A 21 -22.46 9.35 4.64
C LEU A 21 -22.54 8.00 3.93
N ALA A 22 -22.62 8.03 2.60
CA ALA A 22 -22.50 6.84 1.78
C ALA A 22 -21.08 6.29 2.00
N LEU A 23 -20.94 5.32 2.92
CA LEU A 23 -19.81 4.42 2.89
C LEU A 23 -19.86 3.74 1.54
N VAL A 24 -18.99 4.17 0.63
CA VAL A 24 -18.57 3.35 -0.49
C VAL A 24 -17.94 2.13 0.14
N PHE A 25 -18.72 1.05 0.25
CA PHE A 25 -18.15 -0.28 0.38
C PHE A 25 -17.37 -0.48 -0.92
N THR A 26 -16.08 -0.19 -0.89
CA THR A 26 -15.16 -0.89 -1.77
C THR A 26 -15.37 -2.35 -1.45
N ALA A 27 -15.94 -3.09 -2.40
CA ALA A 27 -15.83 -4.55 -2.35
C ALA A 27 -14.37 -4.85 -2.05
N PRO A 28 -14.04 -5.75 -1.10
CA PRO A 28 -12.66 -6.11 -0.87
C PRO A 28 -12.10 -6.48 -2.24
N THR A 29 -11.09 -5.75 -2.69
CA THR A 29 -10.29 -6.16 -3.83
C THR A 29 -9.95 -7.61 -3.55
N ALA A 30 -10.37 -8.53 -4.43
CA ALA A 30 -10.07 -9.93 -4.25
C ALA A 30 -8.54 -10.03 -4.18
N ASN A 31 -8.01 -10.13 -2.94
CA ASN A 31 -6.58 -10.15 -2.72
C ASN A 31 -6.03 -11.33 -3.50
N ALA A 32 -4.94 -11.09 -4.22
CA ALA A 32 -4.19 -12.11 -4.93
C ALA A 32 -4.04 -13.36 -4.04
N ALA A 33 -4.45 -14.51 -4.55
CA ALA A 33 -4.53 -15.73 -3.75
C ALA A 33 -3.22 -16.52 -3.87
N SER A 34 -2.23 -16.19 -3.05
CA SER A 34 -1.03 -17.02 -2.90
C SER A 34 -1.23 -18.07 -1.83
N ALA A 35 -0.79 -19.30 -2.12
CA ALA A 35 -0.82 -20.42 -1.19
C ALA A 35 0.57 -21.04 -1.00
N VAL A 36 0.78 -21.74 0.12
CA VAL A 36 1.99 -22.51 0.37
C VAL A 36 1.64 -23.84 1.01
N TYR A 37 2.22 -24.91 0.47
CA TYR A 37 2.21 -26.24 1.10
C TYR A 37 3.35 -26.32 2.11
N GLY A 38 3.10 -26.89 3.28
CA GLY A 38 4.15 -27.15 4.26
C GLY A 38 3.92 -28.43 5.04
N GLY A 39 5.04 -29.12 5.23
CA GLY A 39 5.25 -30.39 5.89
C GLY A 39 5.35 -30.29 7.42
N GLY A 40 6.30 -31.05 7.95
CA GLY A 40 6.64 -31.10 9.37
C GLY A 40 6.76 -29.75 10.10
N PRO A 41 7.38 -28.69 9.53
CA PRO A 41 7.55 -27.40 10.20
C PRO A 41 6.24 -26.76 10.65
N PHE A 42 5.13 -26.98 9.95
CA PHE A 42 3.82 -26.43 10.33
C PHE A 42 3.28 -27.04 11.63
N TYR A 43 3.80 -28.20 12.05
CA TYR A 43 3.46 -28.85 13.30
C TYR A 43 4.54 -28.64 14.37
N SER A 44 5.78 -29.03 14.06
CA SER A 44 6.90 -29.07 15.01
C SER A 44 7.62 -27.73 15.20
N GLY A 45 7.52 -26.81 14.23
CA GLY A 45 8.24 -25.54 14.24
C GLY A 45 7.69 -24.48 15.21
N GLY A 46 6.57 -24.75 15.86
CA GLY A 46 6.02 -23.92 16.93
C GLY A 46 5.62 -22.52 16.48
N THR A 47 5.69 -21.54 17.40
CA THR A 47 5.23 -20.17 17.16
C THR A 47 6.04 -19.44 16.09
N ALA A 48 7.35 -19.70 15.99
CA ALA A 48 8.22 -19.02 15.02
C ALA A 48 7.78 -19.28 13.57
N VAL A 49 7.32 -20.50 13.26
CA VAL A 49 6.76 -20.82 11.94
C VAL A 49 5.45 -20.08 11.69
N MET A 50 4.57 -20.03 12.69
CA MET A 50 3.30 -19.28 12.56
C MET A 50 3.55 -17.79 12.34
N ASP A 51 4.52 -17.21 13.05
CA ASP A 51 4.88 -15.79 12.91
C ASP A 51 5.46 -15.49 11.53
N ASP A 52 6.33 -16.36 11.00
CA ASP A 52 6.85 -16.24 9.63
C ASP A 52 5.74 -16.33 8.58
N LEU A 53 4.85 -17.31 8.69
CA LEU A 53 3.70 -17.44 7.78
C LEU A 53 2.76 -16.23 7.87
N ARG A 54 2.49 -15.73 9.07
CA ARG A 54 1.66 -14.53 9.28
C ARG A 54 2.27 -13.29 8.61
N ALA A 55 3.60 -13.18 8.63
CA ALA A 55 4.36 -12.08 8.03
C ALA A 55 4.66 -12.28 6.53
N SER A 56 4.43 -13.48 5.99
CA SER A 56 4.83 -13.84 4.63
C SER A 56 4.01 -13.13 3.54
N GLY A 57 2.75 -12.77 3.77
CA GLY A 57 1.89 -12.31 2.66
C GLY A 57 1.16 -13.45 1.92
N PHE A 58 1.41 -14.71 2.26
CA PHE A 58 0.56 -15.82 1.79
C PHE A 58 -0.87 -15.64 2.32
N THR A 59 -1.87 -16.00 1.52
CA THR A 59 -3.28 -15.91 1.91
C THR A 59 -3.85 -17.25 2.37
N THR A 60 -3.29 -18.34 1.86
CA THR A 60 -3.73 -19.71 2.15
C THR A 60 -2.55 -20.56 2.64
N ILE A 61 -2.73 -21.23 3.78
CA ILE A 61 -1.76 -22.19 4.33
C ILE A 61 -2.32 -23.58 4.15
N ILE A 62 -1.58 -24.46 3.47
CA ILE A 62 -2.00 -25.84 3.20
C ILE A 62 -1.14 -26.78 4.04
N LEU A 63 -1.77 -27.36 5.05
CA LEU A 63 -1.16 -28.32 5.96
C LEU A 63 -1.03 -29.67 5.23
N TRP A 64 0.17 -29.99 4.78
CA TRP A 64 0.49 -31.21 4.05
C TRP A 64 1.54 -32.05 4.80
N SER A 65 1.57 -33.37 4.72
CA SER A 65 0.54 -34.29 4.25
C SER A 65 -0.23 -34.87 5.45
N PHE A 66 -1.56 -34.99 5.30
CA PHE A 66 -2.37 -35.88 6.14
C PHE A 66 -2.56 -37.23 5.45
N HIS A 67 -2.24 -38.28 6.18
CA HIS A 67 -2.47 -39.66 5.77
C HIS A 67 -3.69 -40.24 6.47
N ILE A 68 -4.48 -41.02 5.73
CA ILE A 68 -5.61 -41.79 6.23
C ILE A 68 -5.13 -43.22 6.39
N GLU A 69 -5.11 -43.73 7.61
CA GLU A 69 -4.73 -45.12 7.88
C GLU A 69 -5.87 -46.10 7.61
N ASP A 70 -5.57 -47.40 7.52
CA ASP A 70 -6.57 -48.46 7.25
C ASP A 70 -7.73 -48.49 8.24
N ASN A 71 -7.50 -48.05 9.48
CA ASN A 71 -8.51 -47.93 10.52
C ASN A 71 -9.21 -46.56 10.55
N GLY A 72 -8.86 -45.66 9.64
CA GLY A 72 -9.36 -44.29 9.54
C GLY A 72 -8.62 -43.25 10.37
N ASP A 73 -7.67 -43.63 11.22
CA ASP A 73 -6.84 -42.67 11.98
C ASP A 73 -6.13 -41.69 11.04
N LEU A 74 -5.95 -40.45 11.50
CA LEU A 74 -5.29 -39.40 10.73
C LEU A 74 -3.90 -39.14 11.29
N VAL A 75 -2.92 -39.18 10.40
CA VAL A 75 -1.51 -38.99 10.68
C VAL A 75 -1.05 -37.75 9.92
N TYR A 76 -0.37 -36.83 10.60
CA TYR A 76 0.23 -35.64 9.98
C TYR A 76 1.74 -35.78 10.01
N ASN A 77 2.38 -35.87 8.83
CA ASN A 77 3.84 -36.03 8.71
C ASN A 77 4.38 -37.12 9.67
N ASP A 78 3.84 -38.33 9.55
CA ASP A 78 4.12 -39.53 10.37
C ASP A 78 3.77 -39.45 11.87
N ILE A 79 3.08 -38.40 12.31
CA ILE A 79 2.63 -38.26 13.70
C ILE A 79 1.11 -38.47 13.79
N PRO A 80 0.61 -39.46 14.56
CA PRO A 80 -0.82 -39.60 14.80
C PRO A 80 -1.40 -38.36 15.46
N VAL A 81 -2.42 -37.76 14.85
CA VAL A 81 -3.04 -36.52 15.33
C VAL A 81 -4.53 -36.68 15.62
N VAL A 82 -5.21 -37.62 14.98
CA VAL A 82 -6.62 -37.94 15.28
C VAL A 82 -6.83 -39.44 15.33
N ARG A 83 -7.50 -39.90 16.39
CA ARG A 83 -7.89 -41.30 16.56
C ARG A 83 -9.29 -41.39 17.14
N ASN A 84 -10.10 -42.27 16.59
CA ASN A 84 -11.45 -42.59 17.08
C ASN A 84 -12.33 -41.35 17.41
N GLY A 85 -12.27 -40.31 16.57
CA GLY A 85 -13.05 -39.09 16.69
C GLY A 85 -12.49 -38.07 17.69
N ALA A 86 -11.25 -38.25 18.17
CA ALA A 86 -10.61 -37.33 19.09
C ALA A 86 -9.26 -36.84 18.54
N TYR A 87 -9.03 -35.54 18.63
CA TYR A 87 -7.70 -34.97 18.42
C TYR A 87 -6.78 -35.39 19.58
N MET A 88 -5.60 -35.91 19.23
CA MET A 88 -4.62 -36.44 20.18
C MET A 88 -3.20 -35.93 19.92
N GLY A 89 -3.05 -34.99 18.98
CA GLY A 89 -1.77 -34.33 18.72
C GLY A 89 -1.37 -33.36 19.82
N ASP A 90 -0.40 -32.51 19.52
CA ASP A 90 0.06 -31.44 20.41
C ASP A 90 -1.11 -30.52 20.79
N ALA A 91 -1.43 -30.49 22.08
CA ALA A 91 -2.51 -29.70 22.65
C ALA A 91 -2.40 -28.19 22.35
N ALA A 92 -1.20 -27.67 22.12
CA ALA A 92 -0.98 -26.27 21.78
C ALA A 92 -1.12 -25.96 20.28
N TRP A 93 -1.08 -26.97 19.40
CA TRP A 93 -1.13 -26.76 17.96
C TRP A 93 -2.42 -26.07 17.47
N PRO A 94 -3.63 -26.45 17.94
CA PRO A 94 -4.86 -25.74 17.57
C PRO A 94 -4.81 -24.23 17.86
N THR A 95 -4.27 -23.86 19.02
CA THR A 95 -4.15 -22.44 19.40
C THR A 95 -3.12 -21.73 18.52
N ARG A 96 -2.03 -22.41 18.15
CA ARG A 96 -1.02 -21.86 17.22
C ARG A 96 -1.60 -21.65 15.82
N LEU A 97 -2.35 -22.62 15.27
CA LEU A 97 -2.99 -22.48 13.96
C LEU A 97 -4.02 -21.35 13.94
N ALA A 98 -4.79 -21.17 15.02
CA ALA A 98 -5.75 -20.08 15.12
C ALA A 98 -5.10 -18.69 15.01
N THR A 99 -3.82 -18.55 15.40
CA THR A 99 -3.11 -17.28 15.21
C THR A 99 -2.95 -16.95 13.73
N LEU A 100 -2.81 -17.92 12.83
CA LEU A 100 -2.61 -17.64 11.40
C LEU A 100 -3.69 -16.73 10.81
N LYS A 101 -4.94 -16.81 11.30
CA LYS A 101 -6.07 -15.97 10.82
C LYS A 101 -6.33 -14.72 11.65
N THR A 102 -5.49 -14.43 12.66
CA THR A 102 -5.66 -13.27 13.56
C THR A 102 -4.82 -12.09 13.07
N ALA A 103 -5.42 -10.94 12.76
CA ALA A 103 -4.69 -9.77 12.28
C ALA A 103 -3.58 -9.29 13.25
N PRO A 104 -2.47 -8.68 12.75
CA PRO A 104 -2.16 -8.43 11.34
C PRO A 104 -1.61 -9.68 10.66
N THR A 105 -2.20 -10.04 9.52
CA THR A 105 -1.76 -11.11 8.62
C THR A 105 -2.61 -11.06 7.34
N SER A 106 -2.06 -11.56 6.24
CA SER A 106 -2.77 -11.82 4.99
C SER A 106 -3.49 -13.17 4.98
N VAL A 107 -3.10 -14.10 5.86
CA VAL A 107 -3.65 -15.45 5.90
C VAL A 107 -5.11 -15.37 6.34
N ASN A 108 -6.00 -15.81 5.47
CA ASN A 108 -7.43 -15.86 5.72
C ASN A 108 -8.00 -17.27 5.52
N ARG A 109 -7.15 -18.23 5.13
CA ARG A 109 -7.55 -19.59 4.81
C ARG A 109 -6.53 -20.61 5.27
N ILE A 110 -7.01 -21.68 5.90
CA ILE A 110 -6.24 -22.87 6.24
C ILE A 110 -6.89 -24.06 5.53
N GLU A 111 -6.08 -24.89 4.89
CA GLU A 111 -6.53 -26.16 4.30
C GLU A 111 -5.75 -27.33 4.89
N VAL A 112 -6.37 -28.50 4.91
CA VAL A 112 -5.68 -29.77 5.18
C VAL A 112 -5.57 -30.54 3.88
N SER A 113 -4.37 -30.97 3.51
CA SER A 113 -4.15 -31.75 2.29
C SER A 113 -4.02 -33.23 2.63
N ILE A 114 -4.82 -34.05 1.95
CA ILE A 114 -4.80 -35.51 2.07
C ILE A 114 -4.16 -36.13 0.84
N GLY A 115 -3.37 -37.18 1.06
CA GLY A 115 -2.62 -37.83 -0.01
C GLY A 115 -1.19 -37.30 -0.14
N ALA A 116 -0.39 -38.09 -0.84
CA ALA A 116 0.93 -37.74 -1.34
C ALA A 116 1.34 -38.83 -2.34
N TRP A 117 2.36 -38.53 -3.16
CA TRP A 117 2.95 -39.52 -4.05
C TRP A 117 3.35 -40.80 -3.31
N SER A 118 2.97 -41.96 -3.86
CA SER A 118 3.24 -43.31 -3.32
C SER A 118 2.66 -43.62 -1.94
N VAL A 119 1.66 -42.89 -1.46
CA VAL A 119 0.93 -43.22 -0.22
C VAL A 119 -0.53 -43.60 -0.54
N PRO A 120 -1.01 -44.79 -0.12
CA PRO A 120 -2.30 -45.32 -0.56
C PRO A 120 -3.50 -44.74 0.21
N ASP A 121 -3.52 -43.43 0.44
CA ASP A 121 -4.53 -42.75 1.26
C ASP A 121 -5.92 -42.82 0.64
N PHE A 122 -6.02 -42.60 -0.69
CA PHE A 122 -7.30 -42.65 -1.38
C PHE A 122 -7.83 -44.08 -1.54
N GLU A 123 -6.95 -45.08 -1.63
CA GLU A 123 -7.34 -46.49 -1.61
C GLU A 123 -7.83 -46.93 -0.22
N ARG A 124 -7.18 -46.47 0.85
CA ARG A 124 -7.62 -46.69 2.24
C ARG A 124 -8.95 -46.00 2.51
N MET A 125 -9.08 -44.74 2.11
CA MET A 125 -10.33 -43.98 2.13
C MET A 125 -11.43 -44.72 1.37
N ALA A 126 -11.16 -45.22 0.16
CA ALA A 126 -12.13 -45.93 -0.65
C ALA A 126 -12.63 -47.21 0.05
N ARG A 127 -11.73 -47.98 0.68
CA ARG A 127 -12.13 -49.15 1.48
C ARG A 127 -13.00 -48.78 2.66
N LEU A 128 -12.67 -47.69 3.37
CA LEU A 128 -13.46 -47.19 4.50
C LEU A 128 -14.84 -46.67 4.05
N VAL A 129 -14.92 -45.96 2.93
CA VAL A 129 -16.19 -45.49 2.36
C VAL A 129 -17.07 -46.66 1.93
N ASN A 130 -16.49 -47.64 1.25
CA ASN A 130 -17.20 -48.81 0.74
C ASN A 130 -17.49 -49.86 1.83
N GLY A 131 -17.00 -49.68 3.05
CA GLY A 131 -17.19 -50.64 4.14
C GLY A 131 -16.39 -51.94 3.97
N THR A 132 -15.33 -51.93 3.16
CA THR A 132 -14.49 -53.09 2.86
C THR A 132 -13.14 -53.08 3.58
N ALA A 133 -12.83 -52.04 4.37
CA ALA A 133 -11.65 -52.03 5.21
C ALA A 133 -11.73 -53.09 6.33
N ALA A 134 -10.58 -53.56 6.79
CA ALA A 134 -10.51 -54.54 7.86
C ALA A 134 -11.16 -53.99 9.14
N GLY A 135 -12.10 -54.75 9.72
CA GLY A 135 -12.83 -54.33 10.93
C GLY A 135 -14.12 -53.55 10.66
N CYS A 136 -14.45 -53.21 9.42
CA CYS A 136 -15.74 -52.60 9.09
C CYS A 136 -16.91 -53.51 9.50
N GLY A 137 -17.85 -52.97 10.27
CA GLY A 137 -19.01 -53.69 10.78
C GLY A 137 -18.74 -54.52 12.06
N THR A 138 -17.50 -54.56 12.54
CA THR A 138 -17.14 -55.21 13.81
C THR A 138 -16.50 -54.23 14.79
N THR A 139 -15.28 -53.80 14.51
CA THR A 139 -14.50 -52.87 15.34
C THR A 139 -14.55 -51.42 14.83
N LEU A 140 -14.97 -51.22 13.58
CA LEU A 140 -15.07 -49.92 12.92
C LEU A 140 -16.47 -49.71 12.34
N VAL A 141 -17.02 -48.52 12.58
CA VAL A 141 -18.17 -48.03 11.84
C VAL A 141 -17.64 -47.33 10.58
N CYS A 142 -17.80 -47.97 9.44
CA CYS A 142 -17.33 -47.49 8.14
C CYS A 142 -18.43 -46.73 7.38
N GLY A 143 -18.10 -46.19 6.21
CA GLY A 143 -18.96 -45.32 5.42
C GLY A 143 -18.78 -43.83 5.76
N THR A 144 -19.79 -43.03 5.45
CA THR A 144 -19.74 -41.56 5.56
C THR A 144 -20.85 -40.95 6.43
N GLY A 145 -21.65 -41.79 7.09
CA GLY A 145 -22.63 -41.31 8.08
C GLY A 145 -21.96 -40.67 9.31
N SER A 146 -22.71 -39.91 10.09
CA SER A 146 -22.18 -39.14 11.23
C SER A 146 -21.44 -39.95 12.30
N ASN A 147 -21.71 -41.25 12.39
CA ASN A 147 -21.07 -42.16 13.33
C ASN A 147 -19.83 -42.87 12.74
N SER A 148 -19.58 -42.71 11.43
CA SER A 148 -18.47 -43.38 10.76
C SER A 148 -17.13 -42.83 11.25
N ILE A 149 -16.08 -43.66 11.14
CA ILE A 149 -14.75 -43.29 11.59
C ILE A 149 -14.19 -42.10 10.79
N LEU A 150 -14.43 -42.08 9.47
CA LEU A 150 -14.05 -40.96 8.61
C LEU A 150 -14.77 -39.68 9.04
N TYR A 151 -16.08 -39.73 9.27
CA TYR A 151 -16.84 -38.54 9.68
C TYR A 151 -16.29 -37.98 11.01
N ARG A 152 -16.19 -38.83 12.04
CA ARG A 152 -15.76 -38.38 13.37
C ARG A 152 -14.32 -37.87 13.36
N ASN A 153 -13.43 -38.51 12.61
CA ASN A 153 -12.03 -38.09 12.54
C ASN A 153 -11.87 -36.75 11.80
N PHE A 154 -12.55 -36.54 10.68
CA PHE A 154 -12.49 -35.24 9.99
C PHE A 154 -13.21 -34.13 10.77
N GLN A 155 -14.24 -34.44 11.56
CA GLN A 155 -14.85 -33.47 12.47
C GLN A 155 -13.86 -33.03 13.57
N ALA A 156 -13.14 -33.97 14.17
CA ALA A 156 -12.11 -33.68 15.15
C ALA A 156 -10.95 -32.88 14.53
N LEU A 157 -10.53 -33.26 13.32
CA LEU A 157 -9.49 -32.54 12.59
C LEU A 157 -9.91 -31.10 12.28
N LYS A 158 -11.15 -30.88 11.84
CA LYS A 158 -11.69 -29.54 11.58
C LYS A 158 -11.64 -28.68 12.82
N THR A 159 -12.08 -29.25 13.94
CA THR A 159 -12.12 -28.56 15.23
C THR A 159 -10.72 -28.18 15.69
N ALA A 160 -9.75 -29.08 15.51
CA ALA A 160 -8.36 -28.84 15.90
C ALA A 160 -7.63 -27.84 14.99
N THR A 161 -7.89 -27.85 13.69
CA THR A 161 -7.13 -27.04 12.71
C THR A 161 -7.81 -25.72 12.35
N GLY A 162 -9.13 -25.63 12.52
CA GLY A 162 -9.93 -24.52 11.98
C GLY A 162 -9.94 -24.49 10.45
N ALA A 163 -9.62 -25.61 9.79
CA ALA A 163 -9.47 -25.67 8.35
C ALA A 163 -10.79 -25.37 7.61
N ASP A 164 -10.66 -24.54 6.58
CA ASP A 164 -11.74 -24.08 5.70
C ASP A 164 -12.03 -25.11 4.58
N ALA A 165 -11.00 -25.85 4.16
CA ALA A 165 -11.10 -26.83 3.09
C ALA A 165 -10.27 -28.08 3.32
N VAL A 166 -10.64 -29.15 2.61
CA VAL A 166 -9.81 -30.33 2.42
C VAL A 166 -9.30 -30.33 0.98
N ASN A 167 -7.98 -30.35 0.83
CA ASN A 167 -7.28 -30.45 -0.43
C ASN A 167 -7.05 -31.94 -0.77
N PHE A 168 -7.44 -32.35 -1.98
CA PHE A 168 -7.27 -33.71 -2.47
C PHE A 168 -6.03 -33.79 -3.35
N ASP A 169 -5.00 -34.47 -2.85
CA ASP A 169 -3.75 -34.79 -3.53
C ASP A 169 -3.74 -36.28 -3.93
N ASP A 170 -4.77 -36.70 -4.69
CA ASP A 170 -4.90 -38.07 -5.19
C ASP A 170 -3.97 -38.27 -6.38
N GLU A 171 -2.83 -38.90 -6.11
CA GLU A 171 -1.82 -39.20 -7.13
C GLU A 171 -1.80 -40.68 -7.54
N SER A 172 -2.62 -41.54 -6.92
CA SER A 172 -2.55 -43.00 -7.08
C SER A 172 -3.86 -43.67 -7.47
N ALA A 173 -4.96 -43.36 -6.78
CA ALA A 173 -6.18 -44.17 -6.84
C ALA A 173 -7.09 -43.74 -8.01
N TYR A 174 -7.38 -42.45 -8.11
CA TYR A 174 -8.32 -41.86 -9.07
C TYR A 174 -9.70 -42.57 -9.09
N ASP A 175 -10.18 -43.05 -7.93
CA ASP A 175 -11.45 -43.76 -7.82
C ASP A 175 -12.62 -42.78 -7.59
N LEU A 176 -13.39 -42.52 -8.65
CA LEU A 176 -14.35 -41.43 -8.69
C LEU A 176 -15.51 -41.58 -7.69
N ALA A 177 -16.07 -42.79 -7.56
CA ALA A 177 -17.28 -43.02 -6.77
C ALA A 177 -17.07 -42.87 -5.25
N PRO A 178 -16.09 -43.53 -4.61
CA PRO A 178 -15.82 -43.33 -3.19
C PRO A 178 -15.28 -41.94 -2.92
N THR A 179 -14.45 -41.36 -3.79
CA THR A 179 -13.94 -40.00 -3.61
C THR A 179 -15.06 -38.95 -3.66
N THR A 180 -16.05 -39.14 -4.55
CA THR A 180 -17.27 -38.31 -4.57
C THR A 180 -18.03 -38.41 -3.24
N THR A 181 -18.25 -39.63 -2.75
CA THR A 181 -19.00 -39.89 -1.52
C THR A 181 -18.29 -39.30 -0.30
N PHE A 182 -16.97 -39.43 -0.25
CA PHE A 182 -16.12 -38.82 0.77
C PHE A 182 -16.13 -37.29 0.70
N GLY A 183 -16.01 -36.70 -0.48
CA GLY A 183 -16.14 -35.25 -0.66
C GLY A 183 -17.49 -34.72 -0.18
N GLN A 184 -18.60 -35.40 -0.51
CA GLN A 184 -19.94 -35.03 -0.03
C GLN A 184 -20.06 -35.08 1.51
N MET A 185 -19.40 -36.05 2.17
CA MET A 185 -19.33 -36.10 3.63
C MET A 185 -18.65 -34.85 4.21
N LEU A 186 -17.48 -34.49 3.66
CA LEU A 186 -16.72 -33.32 4.10
C LEU A 186 -17.50 -32.01 3.89
N ILE A 187 -18.19 -31.91 2.75
CA ILE A 187 -19.09 -30.78 2.44
C ILE A 187 -20.20 -30.69 3.49
N GLY A 188 -20.78 -31.82 3.91
CA GLY A 188 -21.77 -31.88 4.99
C GLY A 188 -21.22 -31.39 6.34
N GLN A 189 -19.90 -31.48 6.57
CA GLN A 189 -19.21 -30.90 7.73
C GLN A 189 -18.81 -29.43 7.51
N GLY A 190 -19.22 -28.83 6.40
CA GLY A 190 -18.97 -27.44 6.03
C GLY A 190 -17.57 -27.17 5.49
N TYR A 191 -16.84 -28.20 5.06
CA TYR A 191 -15.58 -27.99 4.33
C TYR A 191 -15.86 -27.53 2.91
N LYS A 192 -15.00 -26.66 2.39
CA LYS A 192 -14.77 -26.55 0.96
C LYS A 192 -13.85 -27.68 0.49
N ILE A 193 -13.82 -27.91 -0.81
CA ILE A 193 -12.94 -28.91 -1.42
C ILE A 193 -12.00 -28.19 -2.38
N THR A 194 -10.73 -28.58 -2.37
CA THR A 194 -9.75 -28.15 -3.36
C THR A 194 -9.02 -29.36 -3.91
N PHE A 195 -8.43 -29.24 -5.09
CA PHE A 195 -7.69 -30.33 -5.74
C PHE A 195 -6.23 -29.95 -5.94
N ALA A 196 -5.33 -30.92 -5.96
CA ALA A 196 -3.92 -30.76 -6.30
C ALA A 196 -3.50 -31.60 -7.52
N PRO A 197 -4.14 -31.45 -8.69
CA PRO A 197 -3.89 -32.35 -9.81
C PRO A 197 -2.51 -32.11 -10.44
N TYR A 198 -1.84 -33.19 -10.85
CA TYR A 198 -0.75 -33.15 -11.83
C TYR A 198 -1.09 -33.87 -13.14
N THR A 199 -2.14 -34.71 -13.16
CA THR A 199 -2.58 -35.50 -14.33
C THR A 199 -4.08 -35.85 -14.23
N GLN A 200 -4.59 -36.72 -15.11
CA GLN A 200 -5.95 -37.29 -15.05
C GLN A 200 -7.10 -36.26 -15.12
N GLN A 201 -7.04 -35.34 -16.08
CA GLN A 201 -8.06 -34.28 -16.26
C GLN A 201 -9.50 -34.79 -16.27
N THR A 202 -9.76 -35.95 -16.89
CA THR A 202 -11.13 -36.53 -16.93
C THR A 202 -11.64 -36.89 -15.54
N PHE A 203 -10.81 -37.47 -14.68
CA PHE A 203 -11.17 -37.78 -13.31
C PHE A 203 -11.51 -36.51 -12.53
N TRP A 204 -10.59 -35.54 -12.51
CA TRP A 204 -10.77 -34.30 -11.75
C TRP A 204 -11.97 -33.47 -12.22
N ARG A 205 -12.22 -33.43 -13.54
CA ARG A 205 -13.41 -32.77 -14.08
C ARG A 205 -14.69 -33.44 -13.59
N ASN A 206 -14.78 -34.77 -13.69
CA ASN A 206 -15.96 -35.51 -13.27
C ASN A 206 -16.17 -35.40 -11.75
N LEU A 207 -15.09 -35.43 -10.96
CA LEU A 207 -15.17 -35.24 -9.51
C LEU A 207 -15.64 -33.83 -9.15
N ARG A 208 -15.12 -32.79 -9.82
CA ARG A 208 -15.62 -31.41 -9.68
C ARG A 208 -17.12 -31.35 -9.97
N ASP A 209 -17.57 -31.93 -11.07
CA ASP A 209 -18.98 -31.90 -11.47
C ASP A 209 -19.87 -32.60 -10.45
N ASN A 210 -19.41 -33.72 -9.86
CA ASN A 210 -20.13 -34.43 -8.81
C ASN A 210 -20.20 -33.66 -7.47
N LEU A 211 -19.15 -32.88 -7.14
CA LEU A 211 -19.06 -32.11 -5.90
C LEU A 211 -19.62 -30.68 -6.02
N GLY A 212 -19.80 -30.19 -7.25
CA GLY A 212 -20.38 -28.89 -7.58
C GLY A 212 -19.59 -27.71 -7.00
N GLY A 213 -20.31 -26.63 -6.64
CA GLY A 213 -19.73 -25.37 -6.16
C GLY A 213 -19.05 -25.42 -4.79
N ALA A 214 -18.93 -26.61 -4.19
CA ALA A 214 -18.06 -26.80 -3.03
C ALA A 214 -16.58 -26.87 -3.42
N VAL A 215 -16.27 -27.21 -4.67
CA VAL A 215 -14.92 -27.13 -5.22
C VAL A 215 -14.62 -25.69 -5.61
N ASP A 216 -13.79 -25.01 -4.83
CA ASP A 216 -13.55 -23.58 -4.98
C ASP A 216 -12.13 -23.21 -5.43
N LYS A 217 -11.17 -24.14 -5.36
CA LYS A 217 -9.81 -23.97 -5.92
C LYS A 217 -9.24 -25.26 -6.50
N ILE A 218 -8.38 -25.10 -7.50
CA ILE A 218 -7.59 -26.18 -8.10
C ILE A 218 -6.13 -25.73 -8.13
N TYR A 219 -5.30 -26.36 -7.31
CA TYR A 219 -3.86 -26.15 -7.21
C TYR A 219 -3.15 -27.02 -8.24
N LEU A 220 -3.04 -26.53 -9.48
CA LEU A 220 -2.43 -27.28 -10.57
C LEU A 220 -0.92 -27.39 -10.38
N GLN A 221 -0.41 -28.61 -10.22
CA GLN A 221 1.01 -28.86 -10.17
C GLN A 221 1.65 -28.64 -11.55
N VAL A 222 2.60 -27.71 -11.64
CA VAL A 222 3.38 -27.41 -12.87
C VAL A 222 4.89 -27.59 -12.64
N TYR A 223 5.23 -28.51 -11.74
CA TYR A 223 6.57 -29.01 -11.43
C TYR A 223 6.60 -30.53 -11.52
N ASP A 224 7.79 -31.13 -11.53
CA ASP A 224 8.04 -32.58 -11.59
C ASP A 224 7.20 -33.32 -12.66
N GLY A 225 6.44 -34.36 -12.27
CA GLY A 225 5.53 -35.10 -13.14
C GLY A 225 4.45 -34.22 -13.78
N GLY A 226 4.14 -33.06 -13.19
CA GLY A 226 3.26 -32.04 -13.73
C GLY A 226 3.94 -30.94 -14.55
N ALA A 227 5.26 -30.96 -14.75
CA ALA A 227 6.01 -29.85 -15.38
C ALA A 227 5.51 -29.47 -16.80
N GLY A 228 4.87 -30.40 -17.51
CA GLY A 228 4.27 -30.16 -18.83
C GLY A 228 2.87 -29.53 -18.80
N ASN A 229 2.27 -29.35 -17.62
CA ASN A 229 0.91 -28.83 -17.49
C ASN A 229 0.83 -27.36 -17.91
N ASN A 230 -0.23 -27.05 -18.65
CA ASN A 230 -0.53 -25.69 -19.10
C ASN A 230 -1.81 -25.16 -18.42
N PRO A 231 -1.74 -24.05 -17.66
CA PRO A 231 -2.90 -23.53 -16.94
C PRO A 231 -4.10 -23.17 -17.83
N ALA A 232 -3.92 -22.68 -19.05
CA ALA A 232 -5.04 -22.35 -19.95
C ALA A 232 -5.79 -23.62 -20.44
N SER A 233 -5.02 -24.68 -20.74
CA SER A 233 -5.59 -26.00 -21.08
C SER A 233 -6.40 -26.55 -19.90
N TRP A 234 -5.82 -26.51 -18.70
CA TRP A 234 -6.50 -26.94 -17.49
C TRP A 234 -7.71 -26.09 -17.13
N ASN A 235 -7.68 -24.78 -17.34
CA ASN A 235 -8.85 -23.92 -17.17
C ASN A 235 -10.01 -24.38 -18.05
N THR A 236 -9.71 -24.73 -19.30
CA THR A 236 -10.71 -25.24 -20.26
C THR A 236 -11.26 -26.59 -19.82
N ALA A 237 -10.37 -27.53 -19.46
CA ALA A 237 -10.76 -28.86 -18.99
C ALA A 237 -11.57 -28.81 -17.68
N MET A 238 -11.24 -27.86 -16.81
CA MET A 238 -11.88 -27.70 -15.50
C MET A 238 -13.09 -26.77 -15.52
N GLY A 239 -13.37 -26.04 -16.60
CA GLY A 239 -14.45 -25.04 -16.63
C GLY A 239 -14.32 -23.95 -15.54
N MET A 240 -13.14 -23.79 -14.95
CA MET A 240 -12.84 -22.83 -13.90
C MET A 240 -11.34 -22.50 -13.91
N THR A 241 -10.96 -21.35 -13.35
CA THR A 241 -9.56 -20.96 -13.25
C THR A 241 -8.81 -21.87 -12.26
N VAL A 242 -7.63 -22.33 -12.65
CA VAL A 242 -6.68 -23.05 -11.79
C VAL A 242 -5.60 -22.09 -11.29
N ASP A 243 -5.07 -22.40 -10.11
CA ASP A 243 -3.93 -21.73 -9.49
C ASP A 243 -2.69 -22.62 -9.70
N PRO A 244 -1.80 -22.31 -10.65
CA PRO A 244 -0.60 -23.11 -10.89
C PRO A 244 0.38 -23.01 -9.72
N GLY A 245 1.16 -24.06 -9.48
CA GLY A 245 2.21 -24.04 -8.46
C GLY A 245 3.57 -24.50 -8.91
N LEU A 246 4.58 -23.92 -8.29
CA LEU A 246 5.99 -24.08 -8.63
C LEU A 246 6.79 -24.62 -7.46
N TRP A 247 7.94 -25.21 -7.77
CA TRP A 247 8.93 -25.54 -6.76
C TRP A 247 9.67 -24.29 -6.29
N SER A 248 9.76 -24.09 -4.98
CA SER A 248 10.75 -23.20 -4.39
C SER A 248 12.15 -23.75 -4.62
N ARG A 249 13.15 -22.90 -4.40
CA ARG A 249 14.54 -23.35 -4.34
C ARG A 249 14.71 -24.46 -3.31
N HIS A 250 15.30 -25.58 -3.75
CA HIS A 250 15.41 -26.80 -2.95
C HIS A 250 16.67 -27.62 -3.30
N GLY A 251 16.81 -28.76 -2.62
CA GLY A 251 17.88 -29.73 -2.85
C GLY A 251 19.22 -29.33 -2.22
N THR A 252 20.23 -30.17 -2.43
CA THR A 252 21.59 -29.89 -1.94
C THR A 252 22.17 -28.67 -2.64
N GLY A 253 22.52 -27.64 -1.86
CA GLY A 253 23.03 -26.37 -2.38
C GLY A 253 21.94 -25.39 -2.86
N CYS A 254 20.66 -25.74 -2.74
CA CYS A 254 19.53 -24.85 -3.02
C CYS A 254 19.49 -24.28 -4.47
N THR A 255 19.97 -25.04 -5.45
CA THR A 255 20.06 -24.61 -6.86
C THR A 255 18.93 -25.13 -7.74
N ALA A 256 18.21 -26.18 -7.33
CA ALA A 256 17.04 -26.69 -8.04
C ALA A 256 15.79 -25.85 -7.73
N GLY A 257 14.76 -25.93 -8.58
CA GLY A 257 13.52 -25.16 -8.42
C GLY A 257 13.61 -23.70 -8.90
N ASP A 258 12.58 -22.93 -8.61
CA ASP A 258 12.42 -21.54 -9.05
C ASP A 258 12.80 -20.56 -7.94
N SER A 259 13.52 -19.48 -8.28
CA SER A 259 13.69 -18.33 -7.39
C SER A 259 12.43 -17.45 -7.39
N PRO A 260 12.25 -16.54 -6.42
CA PRO A 260 11.12 -15.60 -6.42
C PRO A 260 10.96 -14.83 -7.75
N ALA A 261 12.07 -14.39 -8.36
CA ALA A 261 12.04 -13.71 -9.66
C ALA A 261 11.53 -14.61 -10.81
N SER A 262 11.94 -15.89 -10.83
CA SER A 262 11.44 -16.86 -11.81
C SER A 262 9.95 -17.13 -11.61
N VAL A 263 9.53 -17.30 -10.34
CA VAL A 263 8.12 -17.47 -9.97
C VAL A 263 7.29 -16.30 -10.47
N GLN A 264 7.67 -15.06 -10.16
CA GLN A 264 6.95 -13.87 -10.61
C GLN A 264 6.83 -13.80 -12.13
N THR A 265 7.91 -14.12 -12.86
CA THR A 265 7.93 -14.12 -14.33
C THR A 265 6.96 -15.14 -14.90
N ARG A 266 6.99 -16.39 -14.41
CA ARG A 266 6.11 -17.47 -14.86
C ARG A 266 4.65 -17.19 -14.52
N MET A 267 4.37 -16.72 -13.30
CA MET A 267 3.03 -16.33 -12.87
C MET A 267 2.48 -15.18 -13.72
N SER A 268 3.29 -14.18 -14.07
CA SER A 268 2.87 -13.05 -14.93
C SER A 268 2.55 -13.53 -16.36
N GLY A 269 3.34 -14.47 -16.87
CA GLY A 269 3.08 -15.13 -18.14
C GLY A 269 1.73 -15.89 -18.15
N TRP A 270 1.44 -16.64 -17.09
CA TRP A 270 0.15 -17.33 -16.93
C TRP A 270 -1.01 -16.39 -16.60
N LYS A 271 -0.76 -15.26 -15.94
CA LYS A 271 -1.77 -14.23 -15.75
C LYS A 271 -2.24 -13.70 -17.10
N THR A 272 -1.30 -13.43 -18.00
CA THR A 272 -1.58 -12.94 -19.35
C THR A 272 -2.23 -14.01 -20.23
N SER A 273 -1.69 -15.23 -20.23
CA SER A 273 -2.11 -16.29 -21.17
C SER A 273 -3.31 -17.12 -20.70
N ALA A 274 -3.51 -17.25 -19.39
CA ALA A 274 -4.54 -18.12 -18.80
C ALA A 274 -5.46 -17.37 -17.83
N GLY A 275 -5.19 -16.11 -17.48
CA GLY A 275 -6.05 -15.33 -16.59
C GLY A 275 -6.04 -15.82 -15.15
N ILE A 276 -4.95 -16.45 -14.69
CA ILE A 276 -4.84 -16.97 -13.32
C ILE A 276 -5.10 -15.87 -12.27
N ARG A 277 -5.60 -16.25 -11.11
CA ARG A 277 -5.95 -15.33 -10.00
C ARG A 277 -5.13 -15.58 -8.74
N GLY A 278 -4.40 -16.68 -8.71
CA GLY A 278 -3.53 -17.09 -7.64
C GLY A 278 -2.49 -18.06 -8.15
N GLY A 279 -1.76 -18.62 -7.20
CA GLY A 279 -0.74 -19.64 -7.44
C GLY A 279 -0.26 -20.18 -6.10
N PHE A 280 0.57 -21.21 -6.13
CA PHE A 280 1.13 -21.77 -4.91
C PHE A 280 2.60 -22.10 -5.01
N MET A 281 3.24 -22.20 -3.84
CA MET A 281 4.60 -22.70 -3.72
C MET A 281 4.64 -24.06 -3.05
N TRP A 282 5.51 -24.90 -3.60
CA TRP A 282 5.93 -26.17 -3.05
C TRP A 282 7.43 -26.13 -2.73
N LEU A 283 7.91 -26.26 -1.49
CA LEU A 283 7.17 -26.32 -0.24
C LEU A 283 7.88 -25.47 0.83
N TYR A 284 7.15 -25.11 1.88
CA TYR A 284 7.65 -24.26 2.96
C TYR A 284 8.93 -24.80 3.60
N ASP A 285 9.05 -26.11 3.77
CA ASP A 285 10.21 -26.80 4.32
C ASP A 285 11.49 -26.44 3.56
N ASP A 286 11.41 -26.41 2.23
CA ASP A 286 12.51 -26.02 1.37
C ASP A 286 12.76 -24.51 1.42
N ILE A 287 11.70 -23.69 1.49
CA ILE A 287 11.85 -22.24 1.68
C ILE A 287 12.64 -21.94 2.96
N GLN A 288 12.34 -22.62 4.07
CA GLN A 288 13.08 -22.44 5.32
C GLN A 288 14.54 -22.88 5.17
N ARG A 289 14.76 -24.08 4.61
CA ARG A 289 16.09 -24.64 4.41
C ARG A 289 16.94 -23.79 3.46
N CYS A 290 16.32 -23.22 2.43
CA CYS A 290 16.95 -22.45 1.35
C CYS A 290 16.63 -20.96 1.42
N SER A 291 16.38 -20.43 2.62
CA SER A 291 15.95 -19.03 2.85
C SER A 291 16.90 -17.98 2.26
N ALA A 292 18.19 -18.29 2.12
CA ALA A 292 19.16 -17.44 1.44
C ALA A 292 18.86 -17.22 -0.06
N GLN A 293 18.08 -18.11 -0.69
CA GLN A 293 17.70 -18.05 -2.10
C GLN A 293 16.27 -17.49 -2.31
N GLY A 294 15.51 -17.29 -1.23
CA GLY A 294 14.16 -16.77 -1.26
C GLY A 294 13.44 -17.03 0.05
N THR A 295 12.92 -15.98 0.70
CA THR A 295 12.09 -16.11 1.90
C THR A 295 10.63 -16.40 1.56
N SER A 296 9.86 -16.87 2.54
CA SER A 296 8.40 -17.04 2.45
C SER A 296 7.72 -15.77 1.92
N ALA A 297 8.16 -14.60 2.44
CA ALA A 297 7.67 -13.30 2.01
C ALA A 297 7.96 -12.97 0.55
N GLN A 298 9.18 -13.28 0.07
CA GLN A 298 9.55 -13.02 -1.31
C GLN A 298 8.77 -13.90 -2.30
N TYR A 299 8.52 -15.16 -1.95
CA TYR A 299 7.71 -16.04 -2.79
C TYR A 299 6.23 -15.64 -2.82
N ALA A 300 5.65 -15.29 -1.68
CA ALA A 300 4.27 -14.79 -1.64
C ALA A 300 4.13 -13.49 -2.45
N ALA A 301 5.07 -12.55 -2.28
CA ALA A 301 5.10 -11.31 -3.06
C ALA A 301 5.22 -11.59 -4.57
N ALA A 302 6.10 -12.50 -4.98
CA ALA A 302 6.27 -12.89 -6.37
C ALA A 302 4.96 -13.36 -7.03
N ILE A 303 4.17 -14.20 -6.33
CA ILE A 303 2.85 -14.62 -6.81
C ILE A 303 1.88 -13.44 -6.79
N ASN A 304 1.82 -12.72 -5.67
CA ASN A 304 0.83 -11.67 -5.45
C ASN A 304 0.98 -10.55 -6.49
N THR A 305 2.17 -9.97 -6.63
CA THR A 305 2.49 -8.94 -7.63
C THR A 305 2.18 -9.42 -9.06
N ALA A 306 2.48 -10.68 -9.38
CA ALA A 306 2.22 -11.22 -10.71
C ALA A 306 0.72 -11.29 -11.06
N VAL A 307 -0.16 -11.58 -10.08
CA VAL A 307 -1.60 -11.81 -10.34
C VAL A 307 -2.50 -10.64 -9.98
N SER A 308 -2.07 -9.74 -9.09
CA SER A 308 -2.74 -8.45 -8.82
C SER A 308 -2.51 -7.43 -9.94
N GLY A 309 -1.48 -7.64 -10.77
CA GLY A 309 -0.89 -6.60 -11.60
C GLY A 309 0.12 -5.78 -10.78
N ASN A 310 0.95 -5.03 -11.50
CA ASN A 310 1.94 -4.13 -10.91
C ASN A 310 1.46 -2.69 -10.98
N THR A 311 1.43 -2.01 -9.83
CA THR A 311 1.23 -0.56 -9.76
C THR A 311 2.60 0.10 -9.85
N PRO A 312 2.88 0.92 -10.88
CA PRO A 312 4.17 1.57 -10.98
C PRO A 312 4.51 2.36 -9.71
N PRO A 313 5.80 2.41 -9.32
CA PRO A 313 6.21 3.19 -8.15
C PRO A 313 5.89 4.66 -8.40
N VAL A 314 5.77 5.45 -7.34
CA VAL A 314 5.55 6.90 -7.44
C VAL A 314 6.83 7.61 -7.05
N ALA A 315 7.55 8.12 -8.06
CA ALA A 315 8.72 8.96 -7.83
C ALA A 315 8.32 10.25 -7.11
N ASN A 316 8.97 10.56 -6.00
CA ASN A 316 8.76 11.81 -5.30
C ASN A 316 10.03 12.28 -4.59
N PHE A 317 10.25 13.59 -4.57
CA PHE A 317 11.37 14.19 -3.86
C PHE A 317 11.10 15.64 -3.46
N SER A 318 11.87 16.11 -2.48
CA SER A 318 12.01 17.51 -2.09
C SER A 318 13.45 17.99 -2.28
N VAL A 319 13.65 19.30 -2.33
CA VAL A 319 14.96 19.93 -2.54
C VAL A 319 15.15 21.12 -1.61
N THR A 320 16.36 21.27 -1.08
CA THR A 320 16.82 22.45 -0.36
C THR A 320 18.01 23.06 -1.09
N VAL A 321 18.00 24.37 -1.33
CA VAL A 321 19.04 25.08 -2.06
C VAL A 321 19.78 26.06 -1.15
N SER A 322 21.11 26.05 -1.22
CA SER A 322 22.00 27.02 -0.58
C SER A 322 23.03 27.50 -1.59
N SER A 323 22.96 28.77 -1.98
CA SER A 323 23.77 29.35 -3.06
C SER A 323 23.68 28.51 -4.35
N LEU A 324 24.76 27.85 -4.75
CA LEU A 324 24.82 27.00 -5.94
C LEU A 324 24.61 25.51 -5.64
N THR A 325 24.35 25.12 -4.39
CA THR A 325 24.22 23.72 -3.99
C THR A 325 22.78 23.36 -3.69
N ALA A 326 22.26 22.33 -4.37
CA ALA A 326 20.96 21.71 -4.12
C ALA A 326 21.15 20.34 -3.44
N THR A 327 20.45 20.11 -2.34
CA THR A 327 20.39 18.81 -1.63
C THR A 327 19.01 18.21 -1.79
N PHE A 328 18.93 16.95 -2.20
CA PHE A 328 17.69 16.26 -2.53
C PHE A 328 17.35 15.21 -1.49
N THR A 329 16.06 15.07 -1.21
CA THR A 329 15.53 14.01 -0.34
C THR A 329 14.49 13.22 -1.10
N ASP A 330 14.76 11.93 -1.29
CA ASP A 330 13.83 10.98 -1.90
C ASP A 330 12.70 10.63 -0.93
N SER A 331 11.47 10.70 -1.42
CA SER A 331 10.23 10.35 -0.72
C SER A 331 9.34 9.44 -1.58
N SER A 332 9.96 8.76 -2.55
CA SER A 332 9.28 7.85 -3.48
C SER A 332 8.71 6.64 -2.74
N THR A 333 7.56 6.16 -3.22
CA THR A 333 6.84 5.03 -2.63
C THR A 333 6.52 3.99 -3.69
N ASP A 334 6.38 2.75 -3.26
CA ASP A 334 5.84 1.66 -4.05
C ASP A 334 4.77 0.98 -3.20
N ALA A 335 3.56 0.85 -3.72
CA ALA A 335 2.39 0.42 -2.94
C ALA A 335 2.27 -1.10 -2.87
N ASP A 336 2.80 -1.82 -3.86
CA ASP A 336 2.72 -3.27 -4.01
C ASP A 336 4.10 -3.92 -4.22
N GLY A 337 5.18 -3.15 -4.10
CA GLY A 337 6.55 -3.63 -4.24
C GLY A 337 7.61 -2.84 -3.48
N THR A 338 8.83 -2.90 -4.00
CA THR A 338 10.02 -2.22 -3.48
C THR A 338 10.77 -1.53 -4.61
N ILE A 339 11.27 -0.32 -4.37
CA ILE A 339 12.11 0.42 -5.34
C ILE A 339 13.51 -0.21 -5.39
N THR A 340 13.87 -0.79 -6.53
CA THR A 340 15.15 -1.48 -6.77
C THR A 340 16.23 -0.56 -7.33
N SER A 341 15.86 0.52 -8.03
CA SER A 341 16.84 1.46 -8.58
C SER A 341 16.34 2.90 -8.64
N ARG A 342 17.30 3.84 -8.65
CA ARG A 342 17.11 5.29 -8.72
C ARG A 342 18.04 5.89 -9.76
N GLY A 343 17.51 6.80 -10.57
CA GLY A 343 18.26 7.56 -11.55
C GLY A 343 17.92 9.05 -11.46
N TRP A 344 18.87 9.84 -10.98
CA TRP A 344 18.80 11.30 -10.98
C TRP A 344 19.41 11.88 -12.25
N ASN A 345 18.77 12.90 -12.80
CA ASN A 345 19.36 13.82 -13.78
C ASN A 345 19.20 15.23 -13.23
N PHE A 346 20.29 15.96 -13.06
CA PHE A 346 20.28 17.27 -12.41
C PHE A 346 20.00 18.45 -13.34
N GLY A 347 19.74 18.19 -14.63
CA GLY A 347 19.44 19.21 -15.63
C GLY A 347 20.67 19.98 -16.16
N ASP A 348 21.87 19.67 -15.69
CA ASP A 348 23.16 20.23 -16.13
C ASP A 348 24.05 19.22 -16.87
N GLY A 349 23.47 18.07 -17.24
CA GLY A 349 24.17 16.96 -17.89
C GLY A 349 24.77 15.93 -16.91
N THR A 350 24.71 16.17 -15.59
CA THR A 350 25.20 15.22 -14.59
C THR A 350 24.08 14.35 -14.01
N THR A 351 24.44 13.17 -13.49
CA THR A 351 23.51 12.16 -12.97
C THR A 351 23.97 11.58 -11.63
N SER A 352 23.08 10.87 -10.93
CA SER A 352 23.39 10.11 -9.71
C SER A 352 22.44 8.93 -9.51
N THR A 353 22.88 7.92 -8.76
CA THR A 353 22.06 6.79 -8.31
C THR A 353 21.88 6.74 -6.79
N ALA A 354 22.45 7.71 -6.06
CA ALA A 354 22.30 7.78 -4.60
C ALA A 354 20.85 8.07 -4.20
N THR A 355 20.42 7.59 -3.03
CA THR A 355 19.06 7.84 -2.52
C THR A 355 18.82 9.34 -2.27
N ASN A 356 19.75 10.01 -1.57
CA ASN A 356 19.64 11.42 -1.22
C ASN A 356 20.90 12.19 -1.69
N PRO A 357 21.03 12.51 -2.99
CA PRO A 357 22.21 13.16 -3.52
C PRO A 357 22.27 14.66 -3.17
N SER A 358 23.46 15.23 -3.31
CA SER A 358 23.68 16.67 -3.32
C SER A 358 24.43 17.07 -4.61
N ARG A 359 24.08 18.23 -5.18
CA ARG A 359 24.64 18.74 -6.43
C ARG A 359 24.99 20.23 -6.32
N THR A 360 26.24 20.59 -6.66
CA THR A 360 26.70 21.99 -6.77
C THR A 360 26.84 22.40 -8.24
N TYR A 361 26.06 23.38 -8.66
CA TYR A 361 26.03 23.88 -10.04
C TYR A 361 27.15 24.89 -10.30
N ALA A 362 27.61 24.96 -11.56
CA ALA A 362 28.69 25.87 -11.96
C ALA A 362 28.23 27.34 -12.07
N SER A 363 26.94 27.56 -12.31
CA SER A 363 26.35 28.88 -12.53
C SER A 363 24.98 28.97 -11.88
N ALA A 364 24.55 30.19 -11.58
CA ALA A 364 23.15 30.46 -11.22
C ALA A 364 22.23 30.14 -12.41
N GLY A 365 21.03 29.62 -12.14
CA GLY A 365 20.05 29.30 -13.16
C GLY A 365 18.93 28.38 -12.67
N ASN A 366 18.03 28.05 -13.59
CA ASN A 366 16.95 27.09 -13.39
C ASN A 366 17.33 25.77 -14.06
N TYR A 367 17.25 24.67 -13.32
CA TYR A 367 17.61 23.34 -13.79
C TYR A 367 16.42 22.39 -13.64
N ASN A 368 16.05 21.70 -14.72
CA ASN A 368 15.00 20.69 -14.67
C ASN A 368 15.59 19.38 -14.13
N VAL A 369 15.40 19.16 -12.84
CA VAL A 369 15.88 17.96 -12.15
C VAL A 369 14.83 16.88 -12.21
N SER A 370 15.22 15.66 -12.59
CA SER A 370 14.34 14.50 -12.59
C SER A 370 14.87 13.35 -11.74
N LEU A 371 13.96 12.68 -11.04
CA LEU A 371 14.19 11.39 -10.39
C LEU A 371 13.34 10.34 -11.09
N THR A 372 13.98 9.32 -11.64
CA THR A 372 13.35 8.08 -12.10
C THR A 372 13.57 6.99 -11.06
N VAL A 373 12.51 6.35 -10.61
CA VAL A 373 12.59 5.15 -9.75
C VAL A 373 12.03 3.95 -10.48
N THR A 374 12.63 2.78 -10.27
CA THR A 374 12.15 1.50 -10.82
C THR A 374 11.91 0.52 -9.70
N ASP A 375 10.80 -0.21 -9.77
CA ASP A 375 10.40 -1.22 -8.80
C ASP A 375 11.06 -2.60 -9.05
N ASN A 376 10.68 -3.61 -8.26
CA ASN A 376 11.11 -4.99 -8.41
C ASN A 376 10.37 -5.77 -9.51
N ALA A 377 9.39 -5.15 -10.18
CA ALA A 377 8.73 -5.68 -11.37
C ALA A 377 9.29 -5.08 -12.67
N GLY A 378 10.25 -4.16 -12.58
CA GLY A 378 10.89 -3.49 -13.71
C GLY A 378 10.10 -2.32 -14.29
N THR A 379 9.03 -1.86 -13.63
CA THR A 379 8.30 -0.66 -14.07
C THR A 379 8.86 0.59 -13.39
N SER A 380 8.71 1.74 -14.05
CA SER A 380 9.33 2.98 -13.61
C SER A 380 8.36 4.15 -13.61
N HIS A 381 8.66 5.14 -12.77
CA HIS A 381 8.03 6.45 -12.79
C HIS A 381 9.09 7.54 -12.65
N THR A 382 8.84 8.68 -13.30
CA THR A 382 9.74 9.83 -13.26
C THR A 382 8.99 11.05 -12.75
N LYS A 383 9.56 11.72 -11.74
CA LYS A 383 9.15 13.07 -11.32
C LYS A 383 10.19 14.07 -11.80
N THR A 384 9.73 15.17 -12.40
CA THR A 384 10.59 16.30 -12.80
C THR A 384 10.16 17.56 -12.06
N GLN A 385 11.12 18.32 -11.53
CA GLN A 385 10.91 19.61 -10.87
C GLN A 385 11.98 20.61 -11.31
N THR A 386 11.57 21.85 -11.59
CA THR A 386 12.52 22.94 -11.82
C THR A 386 13.13 23.40 -10.49
N VAL A 387 14.45 23.38 -10.40
CA VAL A 387 15.25 23.80 -9.26
C VAL A 387 16.04 25.05 -9.62
N SER A 388 15.81 26.14 -8.91
CA SER A 388 16.54 27.40 -9.06
C SER A 388 17.72 27.45 -8.11
N VAL A 389 18.93 27.62 -8.63
CA VAL A 389 20.18 27.76 -7.85
C VAL A 389 20.89 29.06 -8.24
N GLY A 390 21.64 29.67 -7.32
CA GLY A 390 22.30 30.97 -7.56
C GLY A 390 22.25 31.92 -6.36
N ALA A 391 23.03 33.00 -6.44
CA ALA A 391 22.97 34.13 -5.50
C ALA A 391 21.69 34.94 -5.74
N GLY A 392 20.55 34.39 -5.34
CA GLY A 392 19.22 34.92 -5.66
C GLY A 392 18.25 34.96 -4.49
N PHE A 393 18.73 34.99 -3.24
CA PHE A 393 17.86 35.04 -2.06
C PHE A 393 18.37 35.92 -0.92
N THR A 394 19.29 36.85 -1.17
CA THR A 394 19.58 37.88 -0.16
C THR A 394 18.43 38.86 -0.15
N ASN A 395 17.56 38.78 0.86
CA ASN A 395 16.61 39.85 1.14
C ASN A 395 17.41 41.11 1.49
N LEU A 396 17.55 42.02 0.54
CA LEU A 396 18.30 43.27 0.67
C LEU A 396 17.69 44.19 1.73
N ALA A 397 16.39 44.04 2.02
CA ALA A 397 15.69 44.77 3.07
C ALA A 397 15.90 44.18 4.47
N LEU A 398 16.43 42.96 4.60
CA LEU A 398 16.54 42.28 5.88
C LEU A 398 17.31 43.11 6.91
N ASN A 399 16.64 43.42 8.02
CA ASN A 399 17.12 44.24 9.13
C ASN A 399 17.63 45.64 8.74
N LYS A 400 17.13 46.18 7.62
CA LYS A 400 17.48 47.52 7.16
C LYS A 400 16.70 48.62 7.89
N PRO A 401 17.27 49.83 8.01
CA PRO A 401 16.55 50.98 8.54
C PRO A 401 15.25 51.24 7.78
N THR A 402 14.17 51.50 8.52
CA THR A 402 12.85 51.81 7.96
C THR A 402 12.29 53.12 8.49
N THR A 403 11.46 53.77 7.68
CA THR A 403 10.58 54.87 8.08
C THR A 403 9.17 54.61 7.55
N SER A 404 8.14 55.14 8.20
CA SER A 404 6.75 54.81 7.87
C SER A 404 5.75 55.85 8.33
N SER A 405 4.50 55.69 7.90
CA SER A 405 3.35 56.24 8.60
C SER A 405 3.28 55.74 10.05
N THR A 406 2.54 56.45 10.90
CA THR A 406 2.37 56.12 12.32
C THR A 406 1.88 54.68 12.49
N ALA A 407 2.60 53.91 13.31
CA ALA A 407 2.26 52.52 13.60
C ALA A 407 1.05 52.42 14.55
N CYS A 408 0.30 51.32 14.48
CA CYS A 408 -0.84 51.06 15.37
C CYS A 408 -0.42 51.00 16.85
N ASN A 409 0.77 50.49 17.14
CA ASN A 409 1.44 50.57 18.45
C ASN A 409 2.96 50.45 18.29
N SER A 410 3.70 50.58 19.41
CA SER A 410 5.17 50.58 19.43
C SER A 410 5.81 49.25 19.02
N SER A 411 5.10 48.12 19.15
CA SER A 411 5.60 46.79 18.75
C SER A 411 5.38 46.45 17.28
N GLU A 412 4.59 47.26 16.55
CA GLU A 412 4.16 46.98 15.17
C GLU A 412 4.76 47.98 14.15
N SER A 413 6.02 48.36 14.36
CA SER A 413 6.73 49.30 13.48
C SER A 413 7.12 48.68 12.13
N ALA A 414 7.51 49.51 11.15
CA ALA A 414 7.96 49.04 9.85
C ALA A 414 9.20 48.12 9.90
N ALA A 415 9.97 48.15 11.00
CA ALA A 415 11.08 47.21 11.21
C ALA A 415 10.60 45.76 11.32
N LYS A 416 9.35 45.52 11.75
CA LYS A 416 8.75 44.18 11.77
C LYS A 416 8.55 43.60 10.39
N ALA A 417 8.20 44.43 9.41
CA ALA A 417 8.02 43.98 8.04
C ALA A 417 9.35 43.74 7.30
N VAL A 418 10.51 43.83 7.94
CA VAL A 418 11.81 43.57 7.29
C VAL A 418 12.73 42.74 8.18
N ASN A 419 12.20 42.01 9.15
CA ASN A 419 13.00 41.26 10.12
C ASN A 419 13.23 39.79 9.71
N GLY A 420 12.64 39.35 8.59
CA GLY A 420 12.75 37.99 8.09
C GLY A 420 11.82 37.00 8.79
N SER A 421 10.83 37.47 9.55
CA SER A 421 9.93 36.66 10.36
C SER A 421 8.47 36.90 10.00
N VAL A 422 7.68 35.82 10.01
CA VAL A 422 6.20 35.88 9.96
C VAL A 422 5.55 35.13 11.10
N SER A 423 6.35 34.60 12.03
CA SER A 423 5.93 33.62 13.04
C SER A 423 5.90 34.17 14.45
N GLY A 424 6.22 35.45 14.67
CA GLY A 424 6.17 36.10 15.98
C GLY A 424 4.76 36.46 16.48
N GLY A 425 3.72 35.80 15.95
CA GLY A 425 2.32 36.04 16.30
C GLY A 425 1.75 37.35 15.74
N THR A 426 0.64 37.83 16.30
CA THR A 426 -0.06 39.02 15.79
C THR A 426 0.73 40.32 15.97
N THR A 427 1.80 40.34 16.75
CA THR A 427 2.65 41.53 16.95
C THR A 427 3.84 41.62 16.00
N ASP A 428 4.05 40.62 15.14
CA ASP A 428 5.20 40.55 14.22
C ASP A 428 4.88 41.11 12.85
N LYS A 429 4.25 42.29 12.82
CA LYS A 429 3.81 42.95 11.61
C LYS A 429 4.02 44.45 11.69
N PHE A 430 4.21 45.08 10.54
CA PHE A 430 3.91 46.50 10.41
C PHE A 430 2.39 46.66 10.40
N CYS A 431 1.89 47.48 11.32
CA CYS A 431 0.48 47.89 11.35
C CYS A 431 0.36 49.41 11.26
N SER A 432 -0.54 49.93 10.43
CA SER A 432 -0.87 51.36 10.42
C SER A 432 -2.35 51.61 10.10
N LEU A 433 -2.96 52.54 10.84
CA LEU A 433 -4.34 53.02 10.62
C LEU A 433 -4.39 54.29 9.75
N VAL A 434 -3.24 54.80 9.31
CA VAL A 434 -3.17 55.98 8.43
C VAL A 434 -3.61 55.58 7.03
N SER A 435 -4.41 56.42 6.35
CA SER A 435 -4.85 56.17 4.98
C SER A 435 -4.58 57.37 4.06
N PRO A 436 -3.75 57.22 3.01
CA PRO A 436 -2.94 56.03 2.68
C PRO A 436 -1.78 55.84 3.67
N SER A 437 -1.48 54.58 4.01
CA SER A 437 -0.29 54.24 4.81
C SER A 437 0.93 54.04 3.91
N TRP A 438 2.13 54.17 4.46
CA TRP A 438 3.36 53.94 3.70
C TRP A 438 4.50 53.43 4.59
N MET A 439 5.45 52.73 3.99
CA MET A 439 6.75 52.41 4.58
C MET A 439 7.87 52.55 3.55
N GLN A 440 9.06 52.91 4.01
CA GLN A 440 10.27 53.06 3.22
C GLN A 440 11.42 52.31 3.88
N VAL A 441 12.21 51.61 3.07
CA VAL A 441 13.42 50.89 3.46
C VAL A 441 14.64 51.58 2.85
N ASP A 442 15.69 51.82 3.65
CA ASP A 442 17.03 52.23 3.15
C ASP A 442 17.96 51.01 3.09
N LEU A 443 18.31 50.57 1.89
CA LEU A 443 19.20 49.42 1.68
C LEU A 443 20.66 49.68 2.13
N GLY A 444 20.99 50.94 2.43
CA GLY A 444 22.30 51.42 2.91
C GLY A 444 23.22 51.91 1.79
N SER A 445 23.09 51.34 0.59
CA SER A 445 23.75 51.77 -0.63
C SER A 445 22.89 51.41 -1.84
N ALA A 446 23.24 51.91 -3.03
CA ALA A 446 22.56 51.50 -4.26
C ALA A 446 22.83 50.01 -4.52
N GLN A 447 21.76 49.25 -4.68
CA GLN A 447 21.74 47.83 -4.97
C GLN A 447 21.01 47.58 -6.30
N THR A 448 21.32 46.48 -6.97
CA THR A 448 20.50 46.01 -8.09
C THR A 448 19.27 45.30 -7.53
N VAL A 449 18.08 45.85 -7.81
CA VAL A 449 16.79 45.31 -7.38
C VAL A 449 16.03 44.79 -8.59
N SER A 450 15.51 43.58 -8.48
CA SER A 450 14.85 42.81 -9.54
C SER A 450 13.49 42.25 -9.13
N SER A 451 13.18 42.15 -7.84
CA SER A 451 11.83 41.76 -7.39
C SER A 451 11.49 42.20 -5.97
N PHE A 452 10.20 42.16 -5.65
CA PHE A 452 9.65 42.37 -4.32
C PHE A 452 8.78 41.20 -3.91
N THR A 453 8.79 40.83 -2.63
CA THR A 453 7.84 39.87 -2.06
C THR A 453 7.19 40.47 -0.82
N LEU A 454 5.86 40.52 -0.81
CA LEU A 454 5.07 40.97 0.34
C LEU A 454 4.38 39.77 0.97
N LYS A 455 4.52 39.62 2.29
CA LYS A 455 3.75 38.69 3.12
C LYS A 455 2.72 39.51 3.89
N HIS A 456 1.45 39.34 3.51
CA HIS A 456 0.30 40.07 4.04
C HIS A 456 -0.21 39.44 5.34
N ALA A 457 -1.33 39.94 5.87
CA ALA A 457 -1.96 39.44 7.10
C ALA A 457 -2.08 37.89 7.14
N GLY A 458 -2.58 37.28 6.06
CA GLY A 458 -2.79 35.84 5.98
C GLY A 458 -1.50 35.01 6.00
N ALA A 459 -0.36 35.58 5.61
CA ALA A 459 0.93 34.87 5.69
C ALA A 459 1.46 34.80 7.13
N GLY A 460 1.04 35.72 7.99
CA GLY A 460 1.31 35.70 9.43
C GLY A 460 0.25 35.00 10.27
N GLY A 461 -0.72 34.33 9.63
CA GLY A 461 -1.78 33.58 10.30
C GLY A 461 -3.02 34.39 10.69
N GLU A 462 -3.13 35.65 10.27
CA GLU A 462 -4.37 36.45 10.44
C GLU A 462 -5.39 36.13 9.34
N SER A 463 -6.59 36.73 9.42
CA SER A 463 -7.63 36.55 8.40
C SER A 463 -7.13 36.98 7.02
N THR A 464 -7.33 36.15 6.01
CA THR A 464 -7.01 36.50 4.60
C THR A 464 -7.83 37.68 4.09
N GLY A 465 -9.00 37.95 4.69
CA GLY A 465 -9.79 39.16 4.42
C GLY A 465 -9.07 40.46 4.77
N TRP A 466 -8.03 40.40 5.60
CA TRP A 466 -7.15 41.52 5.96
C TRP A 466 -5.89 41.62 5.11
N ASN A 467 -5.73 40.80 4.06
CA ASN A 467 -4.61 40.96 3.12
C ASN A 467 -4.68 42.34 2.44
N THR A 468 -3.52 42.98 2.29
CA THR A 468 -3.42 44.28 1.62
C THR A 468 -3.97 44.20 0.20
N ARG A 469 -4.94 45.06 -0.13
CA ARG A 469 -5.71 44.96 -1.37
C ARG A 469 -5.11 45.79 -2.51
N ALA A 470 -4.70 47.04 -2.24
CA ALA A 470 -4.15 47.92 -3.26
C ALA A 470 -2.93 48.69 -2.74
N PHE A 471 -1.86 48.69 -3.54
CA PHE A 471 -0.58 49.30 -3.20
C PHE A 471 0.28 49.58 -4.44
N THR A 472 1.28 50.44 -4.26
CA THR A 472 2.35 50.69 -5.22
C THR A 472 3.70 50.49 -4.55
N ILE A 473 4.69 50.02 -5.30
CA ILE A 473 6.10 49.97 -4.85
C ILE A 473 6.90 50.92 -5.73
N GLN A 474 7.67 51.78 -5.08
CA GLN A 474 8.51 52.78 -5.71
C GLN A 474 9.98 52.53 -5.39
N THR A 475 10.85 52.88 -6.33
CA THR A 475 12.31 52.76 -6.19
C THR A 475 12.98 54.12 -6.41
N SER A 476 14.05 54.37 -5.68
CA SER A 476 14.89 55.56 -5.82
C SER A 476 16.35 55.28 -5.48
N SER A 477 17.27 55.86 -6.23
CA SER A 477 18.71 55.83 -5.92
C SER A 477 19.13 56.94 -4.94
N ASN A 478 18.38 58.04 -4.88
CA ASN A 478 18.75 59.26 -4.14
C ASN A 478 17.75 59.67 -3.05
N GLY A 479 16.56 59.06 -3.00
CA GLY A 479 15.51 59.34 -2.02
C GLY A 479 14.59 60.50 -2.40
N THR A 480 14.86 61.20 -3.50
CA THR A 480 14.08 62.37 -3.95
C THR A 480 13.35 62.12 -5.27
N THR A 481 13.98 61.40 -6.20
CA THR A 481 13.39 61.06 -7.51
C THR A 481 12.94 59.61 -7.48
N TRP A 482 11.66 59.36 -7.74
CA TRP A 482 11.04 58.05 -7.58
C TRP A 482 10.46 57.53 -8.90
N SER A 483 10.65 56.23 -9.14
CA SER A 483 9.92 55.47 -10.18
C SER A 483 8.94 54.51 -9.52
N THR A 484 7.84 54.16 -10.20
CA THR A 484 6.80 53.27 -9.65
C THR A 484 6.68 52.00 -10.51
N PRO A 485 7.59 51.03 -10.36
CA PRO A 485 7.58 49.83 -11.20
C PRO A 485 6.48 48.82 -10.85
N VAL A 486 5.82 48.94 -9.69
CA VAL A 486 4.73 48.04 -9.28
C VAL A 486 3.49 48.84 -8.91
N THR A 487 2.35 48.49 -9.51
CA THR A 487 1.02 49.01 -9.16
C THR A 487 0.06 47.83 -9.07
N VAL A 488 -0.59 47.67 -7.92
CA VAL A 488 -1.53 46.58 -7.64
C VAL A 488 -2.83 47.19 -7.13
N SER A 489 -3.96 46.84 -7.76
CA SER A 489 -5.29 47.36 -7.40
C SER A 489 -6.19 46.34 -6.68
N SER A 490 -5.88 45.05 -6.77
CA SER A 490 -6.79 44.00 -6.30
C SER A 490 -6.11 42.72 -5.82
N ASN A 491 -5.07 42.83 -4.97
CA ASN A 491 -4.44 41.65 -4.37
C ASN A 491 -5.41 40.92 -3.42
N THR A 492 -5.41 39.59 -3.53
CA THR A 492 -6.11 38.69 -2.62
C THR A 492 -5.17 37.71 -1.92
N ASP A 493 -3.93 37.58 -2.40
CA ASP A 493 -2.97 36.57 -1.94
C ASP A 493 -2.38 36.93 -0.58
N SER A 494 -2.10 35.90 0.22
CA SER A 494 -1.38 36.04 1.50
C SER A 494 0.11 36.33 1.30
N THR A 495 0.69 35.90 0.18
CA THR A 495 2.05 36.24 -0.25
C THR A 495 2.01 36.60 -1.73
N SER A 496 2.53 37.77 -2.09
CA SER A 496 2.57 38.23 -3.48
C SER A 496 3.99 38.61 -3.89
N THR A 497 4.43 38.17 -5.07
CA THR A 497 5.76 38.46 -5.62
C THR A 497 5.64 39.27 -6.90
N HIS A 498 6.45 40.31 -7.02
CA HIS A 498 6.40 41.28 -8.12
C HIS A 498 7.79 41.42 -8.73
N ALA A 499 8.00 40.86 -9.92
CA ALA A 499 9.24 41.03 -10.67
C ALA A 499 9.26 42.41 -11.36
N ILE A 500 10.43 43.01 -11.44
CA ILE A 500 10.68 44.26 -12.16
C ILE A 500 11.88 44.09 -13.08
N THR A 501 12.03 44.98 -14.06
CA THR A 501 13.31 45.10 -14.76
C THR A 501 14.38 45.51 -13.75
N ALA A 502 15.51 44.79 -13.75
CA ALA A 502 16.60 45.02 -12.81
C ALA A 502 17.01 46.51 -12.82
N THR A 503 16.90 47.16 -11.66
CA THR A 503 17.06 48.61 -11.51
C THR A 503 17.98 48.91 -10.33
N SER A 504 18.88 49.87 -10.48
CA SER A 504 19.71 50.35 -9.38
C SER A 504 18.87 51.22 -8.42
N ALA A 505 18.75 50.81 -7.16
CA ALA A 505 17.97 51.51 -6.14
C ALA A 505 18.63 51.39 -4.76
N ARG A 506 18.52 52.45 -3.95
CA ARG A 506 18.89 52.45 -2.52
C ARG A 506 17.67 52.49 -1.62
N TYR A 507 16.64 53.21 -2.03
CA TYR A 507 15.42 53.40 -1.25
C TYR A 507 14.25 52.73 -1.95
N ILE A 508 13.48 51.96 -1.17
CA ILE A 508 12.27 51.28 -1.63
C ILE A 508 11.10 51.79 -0.81
N LYS A 509 10.02 52.23 -1.44
CA LYS A 509 8.84 52.76 -0.77
C LYS A 509 7.59 52.00 -1.16
N LEU A 510 6.90 51.43 -0.19
CA LEU A 510 5.59 50.81 -0.33
C LEU A 510 4.53 51.84 0.09
N ASN A 511 3.59 52.16 -0.81
CA ASN A 511 2.40 52.97 -0.48
C ASN A 511 1.16 52.09 -0.58
N VAL A 512 0.37 52.02 0.47
CA VAL A 512 -0.86 51.22 0.54
C VAL A 512 -2.06 52.14 0.49
N THR A 513 -2.87 52.00 -0.57
CA THR A 513 -4.08 52.80 -0.82
C THR A 513 -5.35 52.09 -0.37
N THR A 514 -5.35 50.76 -0.33
CA THR A 514 -6.46 49.97 0.22
C THR A 514 -5.93 48.87 1.14
N PRO A 515 -6.09 49.02 2.47
CA PRO A 515 -5.42 48.19 3.46
C PRO A 515 -5.94 46.76 3.55
N THR A 516 -7.21 46.50 3.24
CA THR A 516 -7.83 45.17 3.38
C THR A 516 -8.88 44.91 2.30
N GLN A 517 -9.38 43.67 2.25
CA GLN A 517 -10.43 43.25 1.32
C GLN A 517 -11.85 43.44 1.87
N ASN A 518 -11.99 43.49 3.20
CA ASN A 518 -13.26 43.47 3.92
C ASN A 518 -13.62 44.80 4.58
N GLY A 519 -12.85 45.86 4.33
CA GLY A 519 -13.12 47.22 4.82
C GLY A 519 -12.51 47.53 6.20
N ASP A 520 -11.79 46.60 6.81
CA ASP A 520 -10.96 46.91 7.98
C ASP A 520 -9.89 47.97 7.61
N PRO A 521 -9.68 49.01 8.44
CA PRO A 521 -8.86 50.16 8.06
C PRO A 521 -7.34 49.96 8.24
N ALA A 522 -6.89 48.86 8.86
CA ALA A 522 -5.49 48.70 9.20
C ALA A 522 -4.69 47.98 8.10
N THR A 523 -3.63 48.63 7.61
CA THR A 523 -2.60 47.96 6.81
C THR A 523 -1.86 47.00 7.72
N ARG A 524 -1.71 45.73 7.29
CA ARG A 524 -0.99 44.69 8.03
C ARG A 524 -0.02 43.98 7.09
N LEU A 525 1.28 44.14 7.36
CA LEU A 525 2.34 43.56 6.54
C LEU A 525 3.34 42.83 7.43
N TYR A 526 3.47 41.53 7.25
CA TYR A 526 4.36 40.68 8.03
C TYR A 526 5.79 40.68 7.51
N GLU A 527 5.98 40.73 6.19
CA GLU A 527 7.32 40.81 5.61
C GLU A 527 7.29 41.53 4.26
N PHE A 528 8.34 42.27 3.97
CA PHE A 528 8.61 42.99 2.74
C PHE A 528 10.04 42.72 2.31
N GLU A 529 10.19 41.75 1.42
CA GLU A 529 11.48 41.32 0.90
C GLU A 529 11.82 42.09 -0.38
N VAL A 530 13.06 42.58 -0.46
CA VAL A 530 13.62 43.25 -1.64
C VAL A 530 14.72 42.36 -2.18
N ARG A 531 14.71 42.03 -3.47
CA ARG A 531 15.71 41.16 -4.11
C ARG A 531 16.21 41.74 -5.41
#